data_AF-A0A945CGR4-F1
#
_entry.id   AF-A0A945CGR4-F1
#
_cell.length_a   1.000
_cell.length_b   1.000
_cell.length_c   1.000
_cell.angle_alpha   90.00
_cell.angle_beta   90.00
_cell.angle_gamma   90.00
#
_symmetry.space_group_name_H-M   'P 1'
#
loop_
_entity.id
_entity.type
_entity.pdbx_description
1 polymer ?
#
loop_
_entity_poly.entity_id
_entity_poly.type
_entity_poly.pdbx_seq_one_letter_code
_entity_poly.pdbx_strand_id
1 'polypeptide(L)'
;QGDAIFVRFPNGRTMVVDGGERSARFDYGARVLVPFLRYRGVDRVDVVVATHPHNDHIGGLVALLEEMEVGHYLDSGQKSDTWTARRVRELIREKGIRYQRVAAGDSLAGLGGVGGLVLHPTEEFVTAEGESPHHLNNGSVVLRLSFGEVSLLLTGDVEEETDDALLAWGARLRSRILKVAHHGSPTSSTVRFVEQVGPEIAVVQVGVGNKFRHPSAEVMGRYGERDIQILRADFRGAVMMRTDGEGLEVMTMLE
;
A
#
# COMPACT_ATOMS: atom_id res chain seq x y z
N GLN A 1 7.68 -10.29 5.88
CA GLN A 1 6.50 -9.42 5.72
C GLN A 1 6.81 -8.43 4.63
N GLY A 2 5.82 -7.69 4.13
CA GLY A 2 5.99 -6.74 3.05
C GLY A 2 4.71 -6.57 2.26
N ASP A 3 4.55 -5.40 1.65
CA ASP A 3 3.34 -5.04 0.93
C ASP A 3 3.52 -5.15 -0.58
N ALA A 4 2.54 -5.76 -1.25
CA ALA A 4 2.41 -5.72 -2.71
C ALA A 4 0.92 -5.85 -3.08
N ILE A 5 0.38 -4.82 -3.72
CA ILE A 5 -1.05 -4.73 -4.04
C ILE A 5 -1.19 -4.41 -5.52
N PHE A 6 -2.03 -5.17 -6.21
CA PHE A 6 -2.38 -4.92 -7.60
C PHE A 6 -3.86 -4.52 -7.71
N VAL A 7 -4.11 -3.44 -8.43
CA VAL A 7 -5.46 -2.92 -8.72
C VAL A 7 -5.63 -2.83 -10.23
N ARG A 8 -6.76 -3.37 -10.72
CA ARG A 8 -7.23 -3.16 -12.09
C ARG A 8 -8.52 -2.34 -12.06
N PHE A 9 -8.50 -1.19 -12.71
CA PHE A 9 -9.62 -0.27 -12.74
C PHE A 9 -10.64 -0.63 -13.83
N PRO A 10 -11.88 -0.10 -13.78
CA PRO A 10 -12.93 -0.42 -14.76
C PRO A 10 -12.56 -0.10 -16.21
N ASN A 11 -11.74 0.93 -16.43
CA ASN A 11 -11.24 1.31 -17.76
C ASN A 11 -10.02 0.48 -18.24
N GLY A 12 -9.67 -0.60 -17.54
CA GLY A 12 -8.55 -1.47 -17.85
C GLY A 12 -7.20 -0.97 -17.37
N ARG A 13 -7.10 0.26 -16.86
CA ARG A 13 -5.84 0.77 -16.28
C ARG A 13 -5.43 -0.04 -15.07
N THR A 14 -4.13 -0.06 -14.80
CA THR A 14 -3.55 -0.82 -13.69
C THR A 14 -2.76 0.05 -12.74
N MET A 15 -2.81 -0.31 -11.46
CA MET A 15 -1.96 0.26 -10.43
C MET A 15 -1.30 -0.85 -9.63
N VAL A 16 -0.03 -0.66 -9.31
CA VAL A 16 0.70 -1.45 -8.32
C VAL A 16 1.02 -0.53 -7.14
N VAL A 17 0.66 -0.94 -5.93
CA VAL A 17 1.04 -0.26 -4.69
C VAL A 17 2.00 -1.15 -3.93
N ASP A 18 3.25 -0.68 -3.80
CA ASP A 18 4.39 -1.45 -3.31
C ASP A 18 4.65 -2.77 -4.08
N GLY A 19 5.78 -3.41 -3.81
CA GLY A 19 6.27 -4.58 -4.56
C GLY A 19 6.87 -5.69 -3.71
N GLY A 20 6.80 -5.60 -2.39
CA GLY A 20 7.31 -6.59 -1.46
C GLY A 20 8.83 -6.55 -1.28
N GLU A 21 9.35 -7.50 -0.49
CA GLU A 21 10.76 -7.57 -0.12
C GLU A 21 11.68 -7.99 -1.28
N ARG A 22 12.89 -7.42 -1.30
CA ARG A 22 14.00 -7.95 -2.08
C ARG A 22 15.21 -8.22 -1.20
N SER A 23 15.74 -9.42 -1.28
CA SER A 23 16.97 -9.82 -0.61
C SER A 23 17.89 -10.53 -1.60
N ALA A 24 19.13 -10.81 -1.18
CA ALA A 24 20.06 -11.61 -1.98
C ALA A 24 19.53 -13.03 -2.28
N ARG A 25 18.59 -13.55 -1.47
CA ARG A 25 18.06 -14.92 -1.61
C ARG A 25 16.74 -14.97 -2.35
N PHE A 26 15.94 -13.92 -2.24
CA PHE A 26 14.57 -13.90 -2.77
C PHE A 26 14.16 -12.47 -3.13
N ASP A 27 13.58 -12.32 -4.32
CA ASP A 27 13.01 -11.07 -4.84
C ASP A 27 11.53 -11.33 -5.13
N TYR A 28 10.64 -10.76 -4.31
CA TYR A 28 9.19 -10.92 -4.50
C TYR A 28 8.71 -10.28 -5.80
N GLY A 29 9.40 -9.26 -6.30
CA GLY A 29 9.14 -8.65 -7.60
C GLY A 29 9.30 -9.65 -8.73
N ALA A 30 10.49 -10.23 -8.85
CA ALA A 30 10.82 -11.17 -9.93
C ALA A 30 10.11 -12.52 -9.79
N ARG A 31 9.82 -12.97 -8.56
CA ARG A 31 9.31 -14.33 -8.28
C ARG A 31 7.80 -14.41 -8.14
N VAL A 32 7.14 -13.31 -7.78
CA VAL A 32 5.70 -13.29 -7.49
C VAL A 32 5.00 -12.20 -8.31
N LEU A 33 5.37 -10.93 -8.12
CA LEU A 33 4.65 -9.81 -8.69
C LEU A 33 4.66 -9.80 -10.22
N VAL A 34 5.85 -9.80 -10.85
CA VAL A 34 5.96 -9.76 -12.32
C VAL A 34 5.32 -11.00 -12.98
N PRO A 35 5.57 -12.25 -12.51
CA PRO A 35 4.87 -13.42 -13.02
C PRO A 35 3.34 -13.33 -12.87
N PHE A 36 2.85 -12.84 -11.73
CA PHE A 36 1.42 -12.63 -11.50
C PHE A 36 0.84 -11.61 -12.50
N LEU A 37 1.48 -10.46 -12.69
CA LEU A 37 1.02 -9.44 -13.63
C LEU A 37 0.96 -9.99 -15.06
N ARG A 38 2.00 -10.70 -15.51
CA ARG A 38 2.01 -11.36 -16.83
C ARG A 38 0.90 -12.40 -16.95
N TYR A 39 0.70 -13.24 -15.93
CA TYR A 39 -0.41 -14.22 -15.91
C TYR A 39 -1.78 -13.55 -16.00
N ARG A 40 -1.94 -12.35 -15.43
CA ARG A 40 -3.17 -11.56 -15.53
C ARG A 40 -3.30 -10.80 -16.86
N GLY A 41 -2.37 -10.97 -17.80
CA GLY A 41 -2.37 -10.27 -19.09
C GLY A 41 -2.06 -8.78 -18.96
N VAL A 42 -1.22 -8.40 -17.99
CA VAL A 42 -0.74 -7.02 -17.84
C VAL A 42 0.59 -6.89 -18.55
N ASP A 43 0.60 -6.21 -19.69
CA ASP A 43 1.84 -5.93 -20.45
C ASP A 43 2.54 -4.66 -19.93
N ARG A 44 1.79 -3.76 -19.31
CA ARG A 44 2.22 -2.45 -18.82
C ARG A 44 1.51 -2.11 -17.51
N VAL A 45 2.24 -1.54 -16.56
CA VAL A 45 1.67 -0.96 -15.35
C VAL A 45 1.48 0.54 -15.54
N ASP A 46 0.24 1.05 -15.44
CA ASP A 46 -0.01 2.47 -15.72
C ASP A 46 0.49 3.39 -14.61
N VAL A 47 0.36 2.95 -13.35
CA VAL A 47 0.77 3.68 -12.15
C VAL A 47 1.42 2.74 -11.15
N VAL A 48 2.62 3.08 -10.68
CA VAL A 48 3.20 2.52 -9.46
C VAL A 48 3.08 3.56 -8.36
N VAL A 49 2.62 3.14 -7.17
CA VAL A 49 2.65 3.93 -5.95
C VAL A 49 3.58 3.23 -4.97
N ALA A 50 4.67 3.87 -4.58
CA ALA A 50 5.52 3.42 -3.49
C ALA A 50 5.17 4.20 -2.23
N THR A 51 4.74 3.48 -1.18
CA THR A 51 4.28 4.13 0.05
C THR A 51 5.46 4.81 0.76
N HIS A 52 6.56 4.09 0.97
CA HIS A 52 7.77 4.60 1.60
C HIS A 52 8.99 3.74 1.20
N PRO A 53 10.24 4.19 1.41
CA PRO A 53 11.41 3.58 0.76
C PRO A 53 11.97 2.34 1.48
N HIS A 54 11.22 1.71 2.38
CA HIS A 54 11.68 0.46 3.00
C HIS A 54 11.67 -0.71 2.01
N ASN A 55 12.60 -1.63 2.25
CA ASN A 55 12.90 -2.69 1.30
C ASN A 55 11.77 -3.72 1.15
N ASP A 56 10.96 -3.94 2.17
CA ASP A 56 9.76 -4.78 2.12
C ASP A 56 8.56 -4.13 1.42
N HIS A 57 8.74 -2.88 0.96
CA HIS A 57 7.79 -2.14 0.13
C HIS A 57 8.35 -1.94 -1.27
N ILE A 58 9.49 -1.28 -1.43
CA ILE A 58 10.05 -0.95 -2.75
C ILE A 58 10.99 -2.02 -3.33
N GLY A 59 11.28 -3.09 -2.58
CA GLY A 59 12.23 -4.13 -2.97
C GLY A 59 11.90 -4.76 -4.31
N GLY A 60 10.71 -5.37 -4.42
CA GLY A 60 10.26 -6.02 -5.65
C GLY A 60 9.90 -5.04 -6.77
N LEU A 61 9.76 -3.75 -6.47
CA LEU A 61 9.61 -2.74 -7.52
C LEU A 61 10.86 -2.65 -8.40
N VAL A 62 12.06 -2.98 -7.89
CA VAL A 62 13.27 -3.03 -8.72
C VAL A 62 13.07 -3.98 -9.91
N ALA A 63 12.62 -5.21 -9.66
CA ALA A 63 12.37 -6.18 -10.73
C ALA A 63 11.21 -5.75 -11.63
N LEU A 64 10.14 -5.18 -11.05
CA LEU A 64 9.02 -4.64 -11.84
C LEU A 64 9.50 -3.57 -12.83
N LEU A 65 10.28 -2.61 -12.37
CA LEU A 65 10.80 -1.53 -13.19
C LEU A 65 11.82 -2.04 -14.22
N GLU A 66 12.61 -3.07 -13.89
CA GLU A 66 13.54 -3.71 -14.83
C GLU A 66 12.81 -4.44 -15.97
N GLU A 67 11.73 -5.15 -15.65
CA GLU A 67 11.09 -6.12 -16.55
C GLU A 67 9.81 -5.64 -17.25
N MET A 68 9.15 -4.60 -16.76
CA MET A 68 7.86 -4.13 -17.27
C MET A 68 7.90 -2.64 -17.64
N GLU A 69 7.05 -2.25 -18.59
CA GLU A 69 6.81 -0.84 -18.86
C GLU A 69 5.96 -0.23 -17.75
N VAL A 70 6.39 0.93 -17.23
CA VAL A 70 5.67 1.69 -16.20
C VAL A 70 5.38 3.09 -16.69
N GLY A 71 4.10 3.50 -16.61
CA GLY A 71 3.63 4.78 -17.11
C GLY A 71 3.95 5.96 -16.18
N HIS A 72 3.67 5.81 -14.89
CA HIS A 72 3.93 6.79 -13.84
C HIS A 72 4.43 6.10 -12.57
N TYR A 73 5.33 6.76 -11.85
CA TYR A 73 5.80 6.36 -10.54
C TYR A 73 5.49 7.48 -9.55
N LEU A 74 4.73 7.15 -8.51
CA LEU A 74 4.30 8.05 -7.45
C LEU A 74 4.92 7.62 -6.12
N ASP A 75 5.45 8.55 -5.36
CA ASP A 75 5.86 8.35 -3.96
C ASP A 75 5.73 9.65 -3.16
N SER A 76 6.05 9.61 -1.86
CA SER A 76 6.07 10.80 -1.02
C SER A 76 7.31 11.68 -1.18
N GLY A 77 8.28 11.28 -2.01
CA GLY A 77 9.54 11.98 -2.23
C GLY A 77 10.55 11.89 -1.10
N GLN A 78 10.35 10.96 -0.16
CA GLN A 78 11.25 10.67 0.94
C GLN A 78 12.64 10.26 0.43
N LYS A 79 13.69 10.80 1.05
CA LYS A 79 15.06 10.38 0.79
C LYS A 79 15.40 9.10 1.53
N SER A 80 16.10 8.22 0.83
CA SER A 80 16.75 7.05 1.41
C SER A 80 17.98 6.71 0.59
N ASP A 81 19.07 6.37 1.27
CA ASP A 81 20.36 6.04 0.64
C ASP A 81 20.62 4.53 0.56
N THR A 82 19.59 3.73 0.87
CA THR A 82 19.65 2.28 0.66
C THR A 82 19.92 1.94 -0.80
N TRP A 83 20.52 0.78 -1.05
CA TRP A 83 20.75 0.30 -2.41
C TRP A 83 19.43 0.25 -3.20
N THR A 84 18.36 -0.26 -2.58
CA THR A 84 17.03 -0.40 -3.22
C THR A 84 16.48 0.96 -3.66
N ALA A 85 16.49 1.97 -2.77
CA ALA A 85 16.01 3.31 -3.10
C ALA A 85 16.85 3.98 -4.21
N ARG A 86 18.18 3.81 -4.19
CA ARG A 86 19.05 4.30 -5.27
C ARG A 86 18.74 3.61 -6.60
N ARG A 87 18.60 2.28 -6.60
CA ARG A 87 18.33 1.52 -7.82
C ARG A 87 16.99 1.87 -8.45
N VAL A 88 15.94 2.05 -7.63
CA VAL A 88 14.63 2.53 -8.11
C VAL A 88 14.76 3.91 -8.77
N ARG A 89 15.43 4.88 -8.13
CA ARG A 89 15.67 6.22 -8.70
C ARG A 89 16.51 6.21 -9.97
N GLU A 90 17.46 5.28 -10.08
CA GLU A 90 18.21 5.05 -11.32
C GLU A 90 17.29 4.54 -12.43
N LEU A 91 16.50 3.50 -12.17
CA LEU A 91 15.58 2.91 -13.15
C LEU A 91 14.52 3.90 -13.64
N ILE A 92 13.97 4.73 -12.74
CA ILE A 92 13.04 5.80 -13.12
C ILE A 92 13.67 6.75 -14.14
N ARG A 93 14.93 7.16 -13.91
CA ARG A 93 15.67 8.05 -14.83
C ARG A 93 16.08 7.35 -16.12
N GLU A 94 16.66 6.16 -16.02
CA GLU A 94 17.15 5.35 -17.17
C GLU A 94 16.02 5.03 -18.15
N LYS A 95 14.83 4.73 -17.63
CA LYS A 95 13.66 4.36 -18.44
C LYS A 95 12.74 5.54 -18.79
N GLY A 96 13.05 6.75 -18.34
CA GLY A 96 12.24 7.94 -18.58
C GLY A 96 10.82 7.82 -18.02
N ILE A 97 10.65 7.14 -16.88
CA ILE A 97 9.34 6.95 -16.23
C ILE A 97 8.89 8.31 -15.67
N ARG A 98 7.63 8.68 -15.91
CA ARG A 98 7.07 9.92 -15.34
C ARG A 98 7.00 9.80 -13.82
N TYR A 99 7.76 10.62 -13.13
CA TYR A 99 7.80 10.68 -11.68
C TYR A 99 6.97 11.84 -11.16
N GLN A 100 6.21 11.62 -10.10
CA GLN A 100 5.51 12.67 -9.38
C GLN A 100 5.51 12.38 -7.89
N ARG A 101 5.95 13.37 -7.10
CA ARG A 101 5.74 13.37 -5.65
C ARG A 101 4.27 13.61 -5.35
N VAL A 102 3.71 12.87 -4.41
CA VAL A 102 2.35 13.08 -3.89
C VAL A 102 2.35 13.40 -2.40
N ALA A 103 1.38 14.20 -1.98
CA ALA A 103 1.16 14.60 -0.60
C ALA A 103 -0.34 14.60 -0.25
N ALA A 104 -0.65 14.77 1.03
CA ALA A 104 -2.00 14.88 1.56
C ALA A 104 -2.82 15.94 0.79
N GLY A 105 -3.98 15.54 0.27
CA GLY A 105 -4.87 16.37 -0.55
C GLY A 105 -4.78 16.14 -2.05
N ASP A 106 -3.72 15.48 -2.53
CA ASP A 106 -3.60 15.15 -3.95
C ASP A 106 -4.67 14.14 -4.38
N SER A 107 -5.19 14.32 -5.60
CA SER A 107 -6.17 13.42 -6.20
C SER A 107 -5.60 12.70 -7.42
N LEU A 108 -5.80 11.38 -7.48
CA LEU A 108 -5.45 10.57 -8.63
C LEU A 108 -6.63 10.51 -9.60
N ALA A 109 -6.40 10.93 -10.84
CA ALA A 109 -7.43 11.01 -11.88
C ALA A 109 -7.28 9.93 -12.95
N GLY A 110 -8.34 9.73 -13.74
CA GLY A 110 -8.35 8.82 -14.89
C GLY A 110 -8.42 7.33 -14.53
N LEU A 111 -8.89 7.00 -13.32
CA LEU A 111 -9.01 5.62 -12.82
C LEU A 111 -10.37 4.97 -13.15
N GLY A 112 -10.99 5.37 -14.26
CA GLY A 112 -12.22 4.72 -14.76
C GLY A 112 -13.44 4.86 -13.84
N GLY A 113 -13.65 6.03 -13.24
CA GLY A 113 -14.75 6.28 -12.29
C GLY A 113 -14.39 5.98 -10.83
N VAL A 114 -13.22 5.40 -10.58
CA VAL A 114 -12.68 5.26 -9.22
C VAL A 114 -12.05 6.58 -8.79
N GLY A 115 -12.43 7.09 -7.61
CA GLY A 115 -11.75 8.22 -6.97
C GLY A 115 -10.51 7.75 -6.23
N GLY A 116 -9.37 8.40 -6.44
CA GLY A 116 -8.17 8.20 -5.64
C GLY A 116 -7.79 9.48 -4.90
N LEU A 117 -7.66 9.41 -3.57
CA LEU A 117 -7.30 10.54 -2.72
C LEU A 117 -6.10 10.15 -1.84
N VAL A 118 -5.04 10.95 -1.90
CA VAL A 118 -3.88 10.83 -1.02
C VAL A 118 -4.20 11.56 0.29
N LEU A 119 -4.20 10.83 1.40
CA LEU A 119 -4.52 11.36 2.73
C LEU A 119 -3.26 11.72 3.53
N HIS A 120 -2.11 11.17 3.16
CA HIS A 120 -0.83 11.33 3.85
C HIS A 120 0.31 11.10 2.84
N PRO A 121 1.50 11.70 2.99
CA PRO A 121 1.96 12.55 4.10
C PRO A 121 1.61 14.03 3.99
N THR A 122 1.54 14.70 5.14
CA THR A 122 1.61 16.17 5.25
C THR A 122 3.09 16.62 5.33
N GLU A 123 3.34 17.93 5.21
CA GLU A 123 4.72 18.49 5.28
C GLU A 123 5.42 18.26 6.63
N GLU A 124 4.65 18.00 7.69
CA GLU A 124 5.18 17.63 9.00
C GLU A 124 5.96 16.31 8.94
N PHE A 125 5.49 15.35 8.12
CA PHE A 125 6.05 14.00 8.05
C PHE A 125 7.04 13.83 6.91
N VAL A 126 6.86 14.58 5.81
CA VAL A 126 7.82 14.62 4.70
C VAL A 126 7.99 16.05 4.22
N THR A 127 9.19 16.61 4.40
CA THR A 127 9.47 18.00 4.01
C THR A 127 9.55 18.16 2.50
N ALA A 128 9.52 19.40 2.00
CA ALA A 128 9.75 19.70 0.58
C ALA A 128 11.10 19.14 0.08
N GLU A 129 12.11 19.11 0.94
CA GLU A 129 13.43 18.54 0.66
C GLU A 129 13.45 17.01 0.70
N GLY A 130 12.37 16.36 1.15
CA GLY A 130 12.24 14.91 1.25
C GLY A 130 12.82 14.31 2.54
N GLU A 131 13.02 15.12 3.57
CA GLU A 131 13.41 14.63 4.90
C GLU A 131 12.19 14.07 5.63
N SER A 132 12.40 13.07 6.50
CA SER A 132 11.36 12.39 7.25
C SER A 132 11.60 12.52 8.76
N PRO A 133 11.19 13.63 9.40
CA PRO A 133 11.52 13.92 10.80
C PRO A 133 10.94 12.89 11.78
N HIS A 134 9.85 12.22 11.39
CA HIS A 134 9.10 11.28 12.20
C HIS A 134 9.28 9.82 11.76
N HIS A 135 10.43 9.46 11.20
CA HIS A 135 10.74 8.14 10.63
C HIS A 135 10.09 7.88 9.25
N LEU A 136 10.70 7.00 8.45
CA LEU A 136 10.30 6.74 7.06
C LEU A 136 8.91 6.10 6.94
N ASN A 137 8.54 5.28 7.94
CA ASN A 137 7.22 4.67 8.05
C ASN A 137 6.11 5.72 8.04
N ASN A 138 6.28 6.75 8.87
CA ASN A 138 5.29 7.81 9.02
C ASN A 138 5.29 8.80 7.85
N GLY A 139 6.20 8.68 6.88
CA GLY A 139 6.09 9.36 5.59
C GLY A 139 5.37 8.55 4.51
N SER A 140 4.73 7.42 4.88
CA SER A 140 4.01 6.56 3.95
C SER A 140 2.92 7.30 3.19
N VAL A 141 2.81 7.06 1.88
CA VAL A 141 1.65 7.47 1.11
C VAL A 141 0.42 6.67 1.59
N VAL A 142 -0.52 7.36 2.24
CA VAL A 142 -1.82 6.76 2.58
C VAL A 142 -2.81 7.09 1.46
N LEU A 143 -3.23 6.06 0.74
CA LEU A 143 -4.09 6.19 -0.45
C LEU A 143 -5.48 5.60 -0.16
N ARG A 144 -6.51 6.42 -0.35
CA ARG A 144 -7.90 5.96 -0.35
C ARG A 144 -8.41 5.84 -1.78
N LEU A 145 -8.93 4.67 -2.14
CA LEU A 145 -9.66 4.41 -3.37
C LEU A 145 -11.16 4.28 -3.06
N SER A 146 -12.03 4.88 -3.87
CA SER A 146 -13.49 4.72 -3.73
C SER A 146 -14.19 4.54 -5.06
N PHE A 147 -15.07 3.55 -5.12
CA PHE A 147 -15.88 3.21 -6.28
C PHE A 147 -17.28 2.83 -5.81
N GLY A 148 -18.28 3.67 -6.11
CA GLY A 148 -19.61 3.56 -5.52
C GLY A 148 -19.55 3.53 -3.99
N GLU A 149 -20.18 2.52 -3.40
CA GLU A 149 -20.23 2.26 -1.95
C GLU A 149 -18.99 1.52 -1.41
N VAL A 150 -18.10 1.05 -2.30
CA VAL A 150 -16.88 0.31 -1.89
C VAL A 150 -15.69 1.26 -1.81
N SER A 151 -14.98 1.20 -0.68
CA SER A 151 -13.78 2.01 -0.42
C SER A 151 -12.67 1.17 0.20
N LEU A 152 -11.43 1.48 -0.20
CA LEU A 152 -10.21 0.80 0.22
C LEU A 152 -9.23 1.85 0.75
N LEU A 153 -8.73 1.65 1.97
CA LEU A 153 -7.64 2.42 2.54
C LEU A 153 -6.34 1.63 2.53
N LEU A 154 -5.34 2.16 1.84
CA LEU A 154 -3.98 1.63 1.78
C LEU A 154 -3.10 2.51 2.64
N THR A 155 -2.61 1.98 3.76
CA THR A 155 -1.96 2.78 4.80
C THR A 155 -0.44 2.76 4.74
N GLY A 156 0.16 1.86 3.95
CA GLY A 156 1.57 1.51 4.10
C GLY A 156 1.86 1.18 5.57
N ASP A 157 2.96 1.73 6.08
CA ASP A 157 3.46 1.43 7.43
C ASP A 157 3.29 2.58 8.41
N VAL A 158 2.31 3.48 8.20
CA VAL A 158 2.03 4.55 9.17
C VAL A 158 1.81 4.01 10.59
N GLU A 159 2.35 4.73 11.56
CA GLU A 159 2.32 4.44 12.99
C GLU A 159 1.48 5.50 13.72
N GLU A 160 1.30 5.33 15.02
CA GLU A 160 0.43 6.13 15.87
C GLU A 160 0.74 7.63 15.83
N GLU A 161 1.97 8.06 15.52
CA GLU A 161 2.32 9.47 15.38
C GLU A 161 1.54 10.16 14.24
N THR A 162 1.06 9.39 13.25
CA THR A 162 0.27 9.93 12.13
C THR A 162 -1.21 10.11 12.46
N ASP A 163 -1.69 9.62 13.61
CA ASP A 163 -3.11 9.55 13.94
C ASP A 163 -3.79 10.92 13.84
N ASP A 164 -3.24 11.97 14.44
CA ASP A 164 -3.91 13.28 14.45
C ASP A 164 -4.06 13.85 13.02
N ALA A 165 -3.05 13.65 12.16
CA ALA A 165 -3.11 14.05 10.76
C ALA A 165 -4.14 13.23 9.96
N LEU A 166 -4.21 11.92 10.19
CA LEU A 166 -5.16 11.04 9.52
C LEU A 166 -6.61 11.26 9.99
N LEU A 167 -6.80 11.39 11.30
CA LEU A 167 -8.11 11.61 11.92
C LEU A 167 -8.71 12.97 11.53
N ALA A 168 -7.88 13.96 11.20
CA ALA A 168 -8.34 15.27 10.69
C ALA A 168 -9.15 15.18 9.39
N TRP A 169 -9.02 14.09 8.62
CA TRP A 169 -9.86 13.83 7.44
C TRP A 169 -11.32 13.51 7.77
N GLY A 170 -11.63 13.18 9.02
CA GLY A 170 -12.98 12.89 9.50
C GLY A 170 -13.66 11.81 8.65
N ALA A 171 -14.86 12.11 8.12
CA ALA A 171 -15.63 11.17 7.31
C ALA A 171 -14.90 10.68 6.04
N ARG A 172 -13.91 11.44 5.53
CA ARG A 172 -13.13 11.04 4.35
C ARG A 172 -12.15 9.89 4.63
N LEU A 173 -11.82 9.62 5.90
CA LEU A 173 -10.98 8.48 6.29
C LEU A 173 -11.75 7.16 6.23
N ARG A 174 -13.09 7.19 6.33
CA ARG A 174 -13.94 5.99 6.34
C ARG A 174 -13.73 5.15 5.10
N SER A 175 -13.45 3.87 5.33
CA SER A 175 -13.16 2.91 4.27
C SER A 175 -13.65 1.52 4.62
N ARG A 176 -14.41 0.90 3.71
CA ARG A 176 -14.99 -0.45 3.90
C ARG A 176 -13.91 -1.53 4.06
N ILE A 177 -12.81 -1.38 3.33
CA ILE A 177 -11.67 -2.29 3.35
C ILE A 177 -10.45 -1.50 3.83
N LEU A 178 -9.70 -2.10 4.76
CA LEU A 178 -8.46 -1.55 5.28
C LEU A 178 -7.31 -2.53 5.03
N LYS A 179 -6.25 -2.08 4.34
CA LYS A 179 -4.94 -2.70 4.55
C LYS A 179 -4.46 -2.27 5.93
N VAL A 180 -4.31 -3.22 6.85
CA VAL A 180 -3.79 -2.98 8.19
C VAL A 180 -2.39 -2.36 8.11
N ALA A 181 -2.25 -1.24 8.82
CA ALA A 181 -1.03 -0.47 8.87
C ALA A 181 0.12 -1.27 9.46
N HIS A 182 1.32 -1.07 8.90
CA HIS A 182 2.59 -1.59 9.41
C HIS A 182 2.54 -3.08 9.74
N HIS A 183 1.86 -3.85 8.88
CA HIS A 183 1.68 -5.30 9.01
C HIS A 183 1.01 -5.75 10.33
N GLY A 184 0.40 -4.83 11.08
CA GLY A 184 -0.15 -5.06 12.42
C GLY A 184 0.87 -4.87 13.56
N SER A 185 1.89 -4.05 13.37
CA SER A 185 2.83 -3.61 14.41
C SER A 185 2.10 -3.03 15.63
N PRO A 186 2.56 -3.27 16.87
CA PRO A 186 1.94 -2.69 18.08
C PRO A 186 1.89 -1.16 18.08
N THR A 187 2.78 -0.50 17.34
CA THR A 187 2.85 0.97 17.14
C THR A 187 1.84 1.50 16.12
N SER A 188 1.00 0.65 15.53
CA SER A 188 0.07 1.02 14.45
C SER A 188 -1.37 0.73 14.84
N SER A 189 -2.31 1.15 13.98
CA SER A 189 -3.72 0.77 14.07
C SER A 189 -4.32 1.05 15.46
N THR A 190 -4.15 2.26 15.98
CA THR A 190 -4.69 2.64 17.29
C THR A 190 -6.19 2.45 17.34
N VAL A 191 -6.76 2.41 18.54
CA VAL A 191 -8.21 2.30 18.72
C VAL A 191 -8.96 3.44 18.00
N ARG A 192 -8.49 4.68 18.14
CA ARG A 192 -9.11 5.86 17.52
C ARG A 192 -9.06 5.78 16.00
N PHE A 193 -7.92 5.35 15.44
CA PHE A 193 -7.76 5.15 14.01
C PHE A 193 -8.73 4.10 13.46
N VAL A 194 -8.78 2.90 14.08
CA VAL A 194 -9.64 1.81 13.65
C VAL A 194 -11.12 2.21 13.71
N GLU A 195 -11.53 2.93 14.75
CA GLU A 195 -12.91 3.44 14.89
C GLU A 195 -13.26 4.49 13.84
N GLN A 196 -12.35 5.40 13.53
CA GLN A 196 -12.59 6.44 12.53
C GLN A 196 -12.63 5.89 11.10
N VAL A 197 -11.78 4.91 10.78
CA VAL A 197 -11.82 4.18 9.50
C VAL A 197 -13.10 3.35 9.39
N GLY A 198 -13.47 2.66 10.47
CA GLY A 198 -14.65 1.79 10.54
C GLY A 198 -14.74 0.75 9.41
N PRO A 199 -13.72 -0.10 9.20
CA PRO A 199 -13.73 -1.07 8.11
C PRO A 199 -14.61 -2.29 8.43
N GLU A 200 -15.18 -2.90 7.39
CA GLU A 200 -15.81 -4.23 7.48
C GLU A 200 -14.74 -5.33 7.38
N ILE A 201 -13.68 -5.09 6.59
CA ILE A 201 -12.62 -6.05 6.31
C ILE A 201 -11.25 -5.41 6.57
N ALA A 202 -10.43 -6.09 7.37
CA ALA A 202 -9.03 -5.74 7.64
C ALA A 202 -8.10 -6.79 7.03
N VAL A 203 -7.31 -6.40 6.01
CA VAL A 203 -6.34 -7.26 5.35
C VAL A 203 -4.96 -7.05 5.96
N VAL A 204 -4.37 -8.12 6.50
CA VAL A 204 -3.03 -8.11 7.09
C VAL A 204 -2.05 -8.80 6.15
N GLN A 205 -1.12 -8.03 5.57
CA GLN A 205 -0.07 -8.59 4.71
C GLN A 205 1.15 -8.97 5.56
N VAL A 206 1.15 -10.20 6.05
CA VAL A 206 2.27 -10.79 6.77
C VAL A 206 2.68 -12.11 6.15
N GLY A 207 3.93 -12.49 6.37
CA GLY A 207 4.45 -13.80 5.98
C GLY A 207 4.49 -14.76 7.17
N VAL A 208 4.34 -16.05 6.89
CA VAL A 208 4.50 -17.14 7.88
C VAL A 208 5.86 -17.04 8.55
N GLY A 209 5.89 -17.09 9.88
CA GLY A 209 7.13 -17.09 10.65
C GLY A 209 7.96 -15.81 10.51
N ASN A 210 7.34 -14.68 10.16
CA ASN A 210 8.06 -13.41 10.06
C ASN A 210 8.79 -13.07 11.38
N LYS A 211 10.01 -12.53 11.25
CA LYS A 211 10.91 -12.24 12.38
C LYS A 211 10.40 -11.17 13.35
N PHE A 212 9.45 -10.34 12.91
CA PHE A 212 8.88 -9.24 13.67
C PHE A 212 7.75 -9.70 14.60
N ARG A 213 7.28 -10.94 14.45
CA ARG A 213 6.13 -11.50 15.18
C ARG A 213 4.85 -10.68 14.97
N HIS A 214 4.72 -10.08 13.78
CA HIS A 214 3.51 -9.39 13.35
C HIS A 214 2.49 -10.40 12.75
N PRO A 215 1.19 -10.11 12.79
CA PRO A 215 0.58 -9.00 13.54
C PRO A 215 0.63 -9.23 15.05
N SER A 216 0.68 -8.16 15.83
CA SER A 216 0.59 -8.24 17.28
C SER A 216 -0.81 -8.68 17.74
N ALA A 217 -0.88 -9.43 18.85
CA ALA A 217 -2.15 -9.89 19.41
C ALA A 217 -3.05 -8.71 19.83
N GLU A 218 -2.45 -7.62 20.32
CA GLU A 218 -3.18 -6.41 20.71
C GLU A 218 -3.88 -5.76 19.52
N VAL A 219 -3.17 -5.54 18.41
CA VAL A 219 -3.76 -4.97 17.19
C VAL A 219 -4.85 -5.87 16.63
N MET A 220 -4.65 -7.19 16.63
CA MET A 220 -5.69 -8.14 16.22
C MET A 220 -6.91 -8.12 17.15
N GLY A 221 -6.70 -7.93 18.46
CA GLY A 221 -7.76 -7.73 19.44
C GLY A 221 -8.63 -6.52 19.11
N ARG A 222 -8.02 -5.37 18.76
CA ARG A 222 -8.75 -4.14 18.38
C ARG A 222 -9.73 -4.36 17.23
N TYR A 223 -9.33 -5.15 16.23
CA TYR A 223 -10.20 -5.52 15.12
C TYR A 223 -11.27 -6.54 15.52
N GLY A 224 -10.89 -7.59 16.26
CA GLY A 224 -11.79 -8.65 16.69
C GLY A 224 -12.91 -8.18 17.63
N GLU A 225 -12.62 -7.27 18.55
CA GLU A 225 -13.60 -6.65 19.47
C GLU A 225 -14.68 -5.82 18.76
N ARG A 226 -14.46 -5.48 17.48
CA ARG A 226 -15.35 -4.65 16.67
C ARG A 226 -16.04 -5.45 15.56
N ASP A 227 -16.00 -6.77 15.63
CA ASP A 227 -16.56 -7.69 14.63
C ASP A 227 -16.03 -7.44 13.20
N ILE A 228 -14.80 -6.93 13.09
CA ILE A 228 -14.15 -6.65 11.81
C ILE A 228 -13.57 -7.96 11.26
N GLN A 229 -13.88 -8.29 10.00
CA GLN A 229 -13.36 -9.51 9.38
C GLN A 229 -11.86 -9.37 9.11
N ILE A 230 -11.03 -10.18 9.77
CA ILE A 230 -9.58 -10.18 9.61
C ILE A 230 -9.17 -11.22 8.55
N LEU A 231 -8.49 -10.78 7.49
CA LEU A 231 -7.92 -11.63 6.46
C LEU A 231 -6.39 -11.53 6.50
N ARG A 232 -5.73 -12.56 7.02
CA ARG A 232 -4.26 -12.60 7.11
C ARG A 232 -3.65 -13.40 5.98
N ALA A 233 -2.70 -12.79 5.27
CA ALA A 233 -2.04 -13.41 4.12
C ALA A 233 -1.19 -14.65 4.47
N ASP A 234 -0.70 -14.75 5.71
CA ASP A 234 0.07 -15.91 6.17
C ASP A 234 -0.78 -17.17 6.36
N PHE A 235 -2.09 -17.03 6.57
CA PHE A 235 -3.03 -18.15 6.62
C PHE A 235 -3.84 -18.32 5.33
N ARG A 236 -4.15 -17.22 4.64
CA ARG A 236 -5.09 -17.18 3.51
C ARG A 236 -4.41 -17.05 2.14
N GLY A 237 -3.08 -16.92 2.10
CA GLY A 237 -2.37 -16.58 0.88
C GLY A 237 -2.77 -15.19 0.37
N ALA A 238 -2.70 -14.96 -0.94
CA ALA A 238 -3.18 -13.71 -1.52
C ALA A 238 -4.70 -13.56 -1.31
N VAL A 239 -5.13 -12.33 -0.99
CA VAL A 239 -6.55 -11.97 -0.90
C VAL A 239 -6.91 -11.24 -2.19
N MET A 240 -7.91 -11.75 -2.91
CA MET A 240 -8.44 -11.14 -4.11
C MET A 240 -9.82 -10.56 -3.83
N MET A 241 -10.05 -9.33 -4.30
CA MET A 241 -11.31 -8.63 -4.14
C MET A 241 -11.80 -8.11 -5.48
N ARG A 242 -13.10 -8.26 -5.76
CA ARG A 242 -13.74 -7.77 -6.98
C ARG A 242 -15.03 -7.04 -6.62
N THR A 243 -15.25 -5.90 -7.25
CA THR A 243 -16.42 -5.05 -6.99
C THR A 243 -16.90 -4.40 -8.29
N ASP A 244 -18.20 -4.17 -8.36
CA ASP A 244 -18.89 -3.35 -9.37
C ASP A 244 -19.27 -1.95 -8.85
N GLY A 245 -18.88 -1.63 -7.61
CA GLY A 245 -19.21 -0.39 -6.93
C GLY A 245 -20.33 -0.53 -5.90
N GLU A 246 -21.06 -1.64 -5.88
CA GLU A 246 -22.09 -1.92 -4.87
C GLU A 246 -21.75 -3.21 -4.10
N GLY A 247 -21.53 -4.29 -4.83
CA GLY A 247 -21.14 -5.59 -4.31
C GLY A 247 -19.63 -5.73 -4.09
N LEU A 248 -19.24 -6.61 -3.17
CA LEU A 248 -17.85 -6.99 -2.93
C LEU A 248 -17.74 -8.51 -2.84
N GLU A 249 -17.02 -9.10 -3.79
CA GLU A 249 -16.63 -10.51 -3.76
C GLU A 249 -15.21 -10.62 -3.20
N VAL A 250 -15.00 -11.54 -2.25
CA VAL A 250 -13.71 -11.76 -1.60
C VAL A 250 -13.32 -13.22 -1.73
N MET A 251 -12.10 -13.47 -2.20
CA MET A 251 -11.52 -14.79 -2.36
C MET A 251 -10.13 -14.85 -1.74
N THR A 252 -9.76 -16.01 -1.20
CA THR A 252 -8.44 -16.29 -0.65
C THR A 252 -7.78 -17.44 -1.40
N MET A 253 -6.46 -17.42 -1.52
CA MET A 253 -5.73 -18.47 -2.26
C MET A 253 -5.47 -19.73 -1.43
N LEU A 254 -5.61 -19.65 -0.10
CA LEU A 254 -5.50 -20.77 0.82
C LEU A 254 -6.76 -20.84 1.71
N GLU A 255 -7.15 -22.07 2.05
CA GLU A 255 -8.28 -22.43 2.92
C GLU A 255 -7.88 -22.63 4.38
#